data_AF-A0A4R7CBZ3-F1
#
_entry.id   AF-A0A4R7CBZ3-F1
#
_cell.length_a   1.000
_cell.length_b   1.000
_cell.length_c   1.000
_cell.angle_alpha   90.00
_cell.angle_beta   90.00
_cell.angle_gamma   90.00
#
_symmetry.space_group_name_H-M   'P 1'
#
loop_
_entity.id
_entity.type
_entity.pdbx_description
1 polymer ?
#
loop_
_entity_poly.entity_id
_entity_poly.type
_entity_poly.pdbx_seq_one_letter_code
_entity_poly.pdbx_strand_id
1 'polypeptide(L)'
;MPVQEAPEFRLFRPDKPAAALGLAVNHLMTKPAFANLKFGDWSRILVGQINRGHFSFAVDRQDRIEGFVGWAFATREKAEGWAEGRPLSYQDSLAGDCIVFNAWSANSNAVHRFLVDEARKLIAGKETMYFRRHYPDGGSRVVRLSVNDFVAGHIRRRATSRGPAEAADRELTAAF
;
A
#
# COMPACT_ATOMS: atom_id res chain seq x y z
N MET A 1 -7.81 9.66 34.42
CA MET A 1 -6.96 9.91 33.23
C MET A 1 -7.29 8.83 32.21
N PRO A 2 -7.88 9.11 31.04
CA PRO A 2 -8.02 8.05 30.05
C PRO A 2 -6.62 7.73 29.51
N VAL A 3 -6.23 6.46 29.65
CA VAL A 3 -5.06 5.91 28.98
C VAL A 3 -5.28 6.10 27.48
N GLN A 4 -4.42 6.90 26.85
CA GLN A 4 -4.47 7.08 25.41
C GLN A 4 -4.05 5.73 24.80
N GLU A 5 -5.02 4.91 24.39
CA GLU A 5 -4.75 3.58 23.83
C GLU A 5 -3.79 3.71 22.66
N ALA A 6 -2.69 2.95 22.71
CA ALA A 6 -1.74 2.85 21.61
C ALA A 6 -2.47 2.43 20.33
N PRO A 7 -2.07 2.94 19.15
CA PRO A 7 -2.75 2.63 17.89
C PRO A 7 -2.85 1.12 17.69
N GLU A 8 -4.01 0.66 17.23
CA GLU A 8 -4.34 -0.76 16.99
C GLU A 8 -3.33 -1.45 16.06
N PHE A 9 -2.73 -0.67 15.15
CA PHE A 9 -1.74 -1.12 14.19
C PHE A 9 -0.52 -0.20 14.18
N ARG A 10 0.65 -0.75 13.85
CA ARG A 10 1.88 -0.01 13.63
C ARG A 10 2.55 -0.43 12.33
N LEU A 11 3.38 0.46 11.78
CA LEU A 11 4.24 0.10 10.68
C LEU A 11 5.44 -0.72 11.18
N PHE A 12 5.83 -1.72 10.39
CA PHE A 12 7.00 -2.54 10.63
C PHE A 12 7.80 -2.73 9.35
N ARG A 13 9.12 -2.64 9.46
CA ARG A 13 10.09 -2.94 8.40
C ARG A 13 11.24 -3.73 9.02
N PRO A 14 11.44 -5.00 8.63
CA PRO A 14 12.62 -5.76 9.04
C PRO A 14 13.90 -5.15 8.45
N ASP A 15 14.99 -5.17 9.22
CA ASP A 15 16.29 -4.64 8.78
C ASP A 15 16.95 -5.50 7.69
N LYS A 16 16.65 -6.80 7.66
CA LYS A 16 17.23 -7.74 6.70
C LYS A 16 16.30 -7.92 5.48
N PRO A 17 16.73 -7.58 4.25
CA PRO A 17 15.92 -7.72 3.04
C PRO A 17 15.37 -9.15 2.82
N ALA A 18 16.20 -10.17 3.09
CA ALA A 18 15.77 -11.57 2.95
C ALA A 18 14.63 -11.93 3.92
N ALA A 19 14.68 -11.42 5.16
CA ALA A 19 13.60 -11.61 6.12
C ALA A 19 12.33 -10.88 5.70
N ALA A 20 12.45 -9.63 5.21
CA ALA A 20 11.32 -8.88 4.65
C ALA A 20 10.68 -9.61 3.46
N LEU A 21 11.49 -10.22 2.58
CA LEU A 21 10.97 -11.00 1.45
C LEU A 21 10.20 -12.23 1.92
N GLY A 22 10.78 -13.01 2.85
CA GLY A 22 10.13 -14.18 3.42
C GLY A 22 8.77 -13.84 4.05
N LEU A 23 8.72 -12.77 4.85
CA LEU A 23 7.48 -12.28 5.46
C LEU A 23 6.46 -11.80 4.43
N ALA A 24 6.89 -11.05 3.40
CA ALA A 24 6.02 -10.55 2.34
C ALA A 24 5.39 -11.70 1.55
N VAL A 25 6.20 -12.67 1.13
CA VAL A 25 5.72 -13.88 0.45
C VAL A 25 4.75 -14.65 1.33
N ASN A 26 5.13 -14.96 2.58
CA ASN A 26 4.28 -15.72 3.50
C ASN A 26 2.91 -15.05 3.71
N HIS A 27 2.88 -13.73 3.89
CA HIS A 27 1.63 -13.00 4.07
C HIS A 27 0.79 -12.92 2.79
N LEU A 28 1.40 -12.62 1.64
CA LEU A 28 0.68 -12.38 0.38
C LEU A 28 0.15 -13.68 -0.24
N MET A 29 0.87 -14.79 -0.11
CA MET A 29 0.46 -16.09 -0.66
C MET A 29 -0.81 -16.68 -0.02
N THR A 30 -1.29 -16.11 1.10
CA THR A 30 -2.58 -16.48 1.69
C THR A 30 -3.79 -15.95 0.90
N LYS A 31 -3.56 -15.09 -0.11
CA LYS A 31 -4.60 -14.41 -0.87
C LYS A 31 -4.60 -14.89 -2.32
N PRO A 32 -5.75 -15.30 -2.89
CA PRO A 32 -5.81 -15.85 -4.26
C PRO A 32 -5.19 -14.95 -5.33
N ALA A 33 -5.37 -13.63 -5.21
CA ALA A 33 -4.83 -12.65 -6.16
C ALA A 33 -3.29 -12.68 -6.29
N PHE A 34 -2.58 -13.08 -5.24
CA PHE A 34 -1.12 -13.23 -5.27
C PHE A 34 -0.69 -14.69 -5.40
N ALA A 35 -1.43 -15.62 -4.80
CA ALA A 35 -1.12 -17.04 -4.83
C ALA A 35 -1.11 -17.64 -6.24
N ASN A 36 -1.93 -17.10 -7.13
CA ASN A 36 -2.04 -17.55 -8.53
C ASN A 36 -0.96 -16.95 -9.45
N LEU A 37 -0.14 -16.02 -8.96
CA LEU A 37 0.95 -15.43 -9.74
C LEU A 37 2.15 -16.39 -9.81
N LYS A 38 2.88 -16.35 -10.92
CA LYS A 38 4.16 -17.07 -11.03
C LYS A 38 5.14 -16.55 -9.99
N PHE A 39 5.65 -17.44 -9.13
CA PHE A 39 6.50 -17.06 -8.01
C PHE A 39 7.73 -16.24 -8.42
N GLY A 40 8.41 -16.61 -9.51
CA GLY A 40 9.59 -15.89 -10.00
C GLY A 40 9.29 -14.44 -10.42
N ASP A 41 8.14 -14.19 -11.04
CA ASP A 41 7.76 -12.84 -11.47
C ASP A 41 7.31 -11.99 -10.30
N TRP A 42 6.53 -12.57 -9.39
CA TRP A 42 6.06 -11.88 -8.20
C TRP A 42 7.19 -11.56 -7.21
N SER A 43 8.06 -12.54 -6.94
CA SER A 43 9.22 -12.34 -6.06
C SER A 43 10.17 -11.27 -6.58
N ARG A 44 10.37 -11.15 -7.91
CA ARG A 44 11.16 -10.07 -8.52
C ARG A 44 10.60 -8.68 -8.19
N ILE A 45 9.28 -8.51 -8.23
CA ILE A 45 8.61 -7.26 -7.84
C ILE A 45 8.82 -6.97 -6.35
N LEU A 46 8.63 -7.98 -5.49
CA LEU A 46 8.84 -7.85 -4.04
C LEU A 46 10.30 -7.51 -3.69
N VAL A 47 11.27 -8.19 -4.29
CA VAL A 47 12.71 -7.92 -4.10
C VAL A 47 13.03 -6.48 -4.50
N GLY A 48 12.50 -6.02 -5.63
CA GLY A 48 12.73 -4.66 -6.11
C GLY A 48 12.30 -3.61 -5.09
N GLN A 49 11.10 -3.74 -4.51
CA GLN A 49 10.58 -2.78 -3.53
C GLN A 49 11.22 -2.91 -2.15
N ILE A 50 11.61 -4.11 -1.76
CA ILE A 50 12.31 -4.35 -0.49
C ILE A 50 13.72 -3.78 -0.52
N ASN A 51 14.49 -4.04 -1.56
CA ASN A 51 15.88 -3.60 -1.65
C ASN A 51 16.03 -2.07 -1.68
N ARG A 52 15.01 -1.34 -2.18
CA ARG A 52 14.97 0.13 -2.15
C ARG A 52 14.26 0.72 -0.93
N GLY A 53 13.79 -0.12 0.01
CA GLY A 53 13.07 0.33 1.20
C GLY A 53 11.66 0.88 0.95
N HIS A 54 11.08 0.66 -0.24
CA HIS A 54 9.75 1.13 -0.62
C HIS A 54 8.66 0.11 -0.27
N PHE A 55 8.62 -0.30 0.99
CA PHE A 55 7.60 -1.22 1.50
C PHE A 55 7.32 -0.96 2.98
N SER A 56 6.19 -1.46 3.46
CA SER A 56 5.86 -1.51 4.88
C SER A 56 4.90 -2.66 5.16
N PHE A 57 5.07 -3.28 6.33
CA PHE A 57 4.06 -4.13 6.93
C PHE A 57 3.20 -3.32 7.89
N ALA A 58 1.90 -3.63 7.97
CA ALA A 58 1.06 -3.28 9.10
C ALA A 58 1.02 -4.48 10.04
N VAL A 59 1.33 -4.27 11.31
CA VAL A 59 1.29 -5.32 12.34
C VAL A 59 0.38 -4.91 13.50
N ASP A 60 -0.26 -5.88 14.12
CA ASP A 60 -1.07 -5.70 15.33
C ASP A 60 -0.19 -5.61 16.61
N ARG A 61 -0.84 -5.61 17.79
CA ARG A 61 -0.16 -5.54 19.09
C ARG A 61 0.62 -6.81 19.44
N GLN A 62 0.38 -7.90 18.72
CA GLN A 62 1.03 -9.20 18.89
C GLN A 62 2.07 -9.45 17.79
N ASP A 63 2.46 -8.41 17.04
CA ASP A 63 3.41 -8.44 15.93
C ASP A 63 2.99 -9.37 14.77
N ARG A 64 1.69 -9.67 14.65
CA ARG A 64 1.15 -10.41 13.51
C ARG A 64 0.98 -9.49 12.32
N ILE A 65 1.38 -9.97 11.14
CA ILE A 65 1.26 -9.19 9.90
C ILE A 65 -0.19 -9.20 9.43
N GLU A 66 -0.80 -8.03 9.51
CA GLU A 66 -2.19 -7.81 9.10
C GLU A 66 -2.31 -7.11 7.73
N GLY A 67 -1.23 -6.51 7.26
CA GLY A 67 -1.20 -5.89 5.94
C GLY A 67 0.20 -5.66 5.39
N PHE A 68 0.25 -5.37 4.10
CA PHE A 68 1.46 -5.09 3.36
C PHE A 68 1.19 -4.05 2.27
N VAL A 69 2.10 -3.09 2.15
CA VAL A 69 2.11 -2.10 1.07
C VAL A 69 3.49 -1.99 0.49
N GLY A 70 3.57 -1.93 -0.84
CA GLY A 70 4.81 -1.76 -1.58
C GLY A 70 4.64 -0.79 -2.74
N TRP A 71 5.60 0.11 -2.91
CA TRP A 71 5.49 1.22 -3.86
C TRP A 71 6.77 1.47 -4.67
N ALA A 72 6.66 2.36 -5.65
CA ALA A 72 7.77 2.95 -6.39
C ALA A 72 7.48 4.43 -6.60
N PHE A 73 8.53 5.24 -6.63
CA PHE A 73 8.45 6.61 -7.15
C PHE A 73 8.94 6.60 -8.58
N ALA A 74 8.25 7.30 -9.46
CA ALA A 74 8.55 7.31 -10.88
C ALA A 74 8.23 8.67 -11.48
N THR A 75 8.86 8.99 -12.61
CA THR A 75 8.39 10.09 -13.46
C THR A 75 7.03 9.72 -14.08
N ARG A 76 6.28 10.73 -14.54
CA ARG A 76 4.99 10.49 -15.22
C ARG A 76 5.13 9.54 -16.42
N GLU A 77 6.15 9.72 -17.25
CA GLU A 77 6.42 8.85 -18.40
C GLU A 77 6.56 7.38 -18.00
N LYS A 78 7.35 7.11 -16.95
CA LYS A 78 7.58 5.74 -16.47
C LYS A 78 6.33 5.16 -15.79
N ALA A 79 5.59 5.97 -15.04
CA ALA A 79 4.34 5.54 -14.41
C ALA A 79 3.23 5.22 -15.44
N GLU A 80 3.12 6.01 -16.51
CA GLU A 80 2.22 5.70 -17.63
C GLU A 80 2.67 4.47 -18.39
N GLY A 81 3.97 4.31 -18.62
CA GLY A 81 4.48 3.07 -19.20
C GLY A 81 4.18 1.85 -18.35
N TRP A 82 4.29 1.98 -17.02
CA TRP A 82 3.83 0.95 -16.10
C TRP A 82 2.34 0.65 -16.24
N ALA A 83 1.50 1.68 -16.35
CA ALA A 83 0.08 1.52 -16.57
C ALA A 83 -0.22 0.73 -17.86
N GLU A 84 0.56 0.95 -18.90
CA GLU A 84 0.49 0.24 -20.19
C GLU A 84 1.13 -1.16 -20.17
N GLY A 85 1.70 -1.59 -19.04
CA GLY A 85 2.26 -2.94 -18.87
C GLY A 85 3.78 -3.03 -18.99
N ARG A 86 4.50 -1.91 -19.18
CA ARG A 86 5.97 -1.90 -19.15
C ARG A 86 6.47 -2.04 -17.70
N PRO A 87 7.44 -2.91 -17.41
CA PRO A 87 7.99 -3.00 -16.05
C PRO A 87 8.78 -1.72 -15.69
N LEU A 88 8.74 -1.33 -14.41
CA LEU A 88 9.65 -0.31 -13.88
C LEU A 88 10.99 -0.97 -13.55
N SER A 89 12.10 -0.38 -14.00
CA SER A 89 13.42 -0.78 -13.54
C SER A 89 13.65 -0.32 -12.10
N TYR A 90 14.75 -0.79 -11.49
CA TYR A 90 15.17 -0.30 -10.17
C TYR A 90 15.41 1.21 -10.19
N GLN A 91 16.14 1.71 -11.20
CA GLN A 91 16.47 3.13 -11.32
C GLN A 91 15.23 3.99 -11.54
N ASP A 92 14.28 3.53 -12.35
CA ASP A 92 13.00 4.20 -12.59
C ASP A 92 12.08 4.22 -11.36
N SER A 93 12.42 3.48 -10.31
CA SER A 93 11.57 3.29 -9.11
C SER A 93 12.02 4.10 -7.88
N LEU A 94 13.11 4.88 -7.99
CA LEU A 94 13.73 5.58 -6.86
C LEU A 94 13.09 6.93 -6.56
N ALA A 95 12.74 7.70 -7.59
CA ALA A 95 12.31 9.08 -7.45
C ALA A 95 11.36 9.51 -8.59
N GLY A 96 10.69 10.63 -8.37
CA GLY A 96 9.79 11.26 -9.32
C GLY A 96 8.50 11.75 -8.67
N ASP A 97 7.68 12.40 -9.49
CA ASP A 97 6.47 13.09 -9.07
C ASP A 97 5.25 12.17 -9.00
N CYS A 98 5.38 10.91 -9.42
CA CYS A 98 4.34 9.91 -9.35
C CYS A 98 4.68 8.83 -8.31
N ILE A 99 3.64 8.23 -7.74
CA ILE A 99 3.76 7.03 -6.90
C ILE A 99 2.95 5.89 -7.51
N VAL A 100 3.56 4.72 -7.59
CA VAL A 100 2.94 3.48 -8.06
C VAL A 100 2.85 2.51 -6.91
N PHE A 101 1.63 2.11 -6.52
CA PHE A 101 1.43 1.01 -5.56
C PHE A 101 1.42 -0.32 -6.31
N ASN A 102 2.51 -1.07 -6.17
CA ASN A 102 2.70 -2.36 -6.86
C ASN A 102 2.09 -3.53 -6.09
N ALA A 103 1.98 -3.38 -4.77
CA ALA A 103 1.44 -4.39 -3.89
C ALA A 103 0.63 -3.73 -2.78
N TRP A 104 -0.58 -4.21 -2.57
CA TRP A 104 -1.46 -3.77 -1.50
C TRP A 104 -2.22 -4.96 -0.95
N SER A 105 -2.22 -5.12 0.36
CA SER A 105 -2.88 -6.22 1.06
C SER A 105 -3.27 -5.76 2.46
N ALA A 106 -4.53 -5.98 2.82
CA ALA A 106 -5.05 -5.75 4.16
C ALA A 106 -6.01 -6.88 4.51
N ASN A 107 -5.88 -7.44 5.72
CA ASN A 107 -6.75 -8.52 6.18
C ASN A 107 -8.11 -8.02 6.71
N SER A 108 -8.26 -6.71 6.93
CA SER A 108 -9.51 -6.11 7.39
C SER A 108 -9.67 -4.66 6.91
N ASN A 109 -10.89 -4.14 6.98
CA ASN A 109 -11.16 -2.73 6.68
C ASN A 109 -10.43 -1.76 7.63
N ALA A 110 -10.21 -2.15 8.89
CA ALA A 110 -9.47 -1.35 9.84
C ALA A 110 -8.00 -1.20 9.41
N VAL A 111 -7.36 -2.32 9.03
CA VAL A 111 -5.99 -2.33 8.51
C VAL A 111 -5.90 -1.58 7.19
N HIS A 112 -6.89 -1.75 6.30
CA HIS A 112 -6.94 -1.02 5.05
C HIS A 112 -6.94 0.49 5.29
N ARG A 113 -7.82 0.99 6.16
CA ARG A 113 -7.88 2.43 6.51
C ARG A 113 -6.55 2.92 7.10
N PHE A 114 -5.96 2.13 8.00
CA PHE A 114 -4.65 2.42 8.55
C PHE A 114 -3.57 2.56 7.46
N LEU A 115 -3.48 1.60 6.53
CA LEU A 115 -2.54 1.66 5.41
C LEU A 115 -2.82 2.84 4.47
N VAL A 116 -4.08 3.19 4.21
CA VAL A 116 -4.45 4.39 3.43
C VAL A 116 -3.90 5.65 4.10
N ASP A 117 -4.03 5.76 5.42
CA ASP A 117 -3.55 6.92 6.15
C ASP A 117 -2.03 7.03 6.16
N GLU A 118 -1.32 5.91 6.23
CA GLU A 118 0.13 5.87 6.07
C GLU A 118 0.56 6.18 4.62
N ALA A 119 -0.14 5.63 3.64
CA ALA A 119 0.09 5.88 2.23
C ALA A 119 -0.08 7.36 1.87
N ARG A 120 -1.06 8.06 2.47
CA ARG A 120 -1.25 9.50 2.29
C ARG A 120 -0.01 10.32 2.65
N LYS A 121 0.77 9.89 3.65
CA LYS A 121 2.04 10.55 4.01
C LYS A 121 3.09 10.38 2.92
N LEU A 122 3.12 9.21 2.27
CA LEU A 122 4.01 8.91 1.13
C LEU A 122 3.60 9.66 -0.16
N ILE A 123 2.29 9.85 -0.33
CA ILE A 123 1.69 10.52 -1.49
C ILE A 123 1.85 12.05 -1.39
N ALA A 124 2.06 12.62 -0.20
CA ALA A 124 2.24 14.05 -0.02
C ALA A 124 3.40 14.57 -0.89
N GLY A 125 3.13 15.60 -1.69
CA GLY A 125 4.10 16.17 -2.65
C GLY A 125 4.25 15.39 -3.96
N LYS A 126 3.43 14.36 -4.21
CA LYS A 126 3.30 13.72 -5.52
C LYS A 126 2.17 14.36 -6.31
N GLU A 127 2.23 14.25 -7.63
CA GLU A 127 1.23 14.75 -8.57
C GLU A 127 0.18 13.69 -8.91
N THR A 128 0.57 12.40 -8.98
CA THR A 128 -0.32 11.34 -9.44
C THR A 128 0.00 10.01 -8.76
N MET A 129 -1.06 9.30 -8.36
CA MET A 129 -1.01 7.95 -7.82
C MET A 129 -1.54 6.95 -8.86
N TYR A 130 -0.80 5.86 -9.03
CA TYR A 130 -1.12 4.75 -9.92
C TYR A 130 -1.23 3.45 -9.12
N PHE A 131 -2.20 2.61 -9.48
CA PHE A 131 -2.33 1.25 -8.97
C PHE A 131 -3.19 0.39 -9.89
N ARG A 132 -3.13 -0.94 -9.73
CA ARG A 132 -4.02 -1.88 -10.41
C ARG A 132 -5.03 -2.44 -9.43
N ARG A 133 -6.30 -2.45 -9.83
CA ARG A 133 -7.34 -3.23 -9.17
C ARG A 133 -7.47 -4.56 -9.88
N HIS A 134 -7.42 -5.65 -9.11
CA HIS A 134 -7.69 -6.99 -9.58
C HIS A 134 -9.09 -7.39 -9.13
N TYR A 135 -9.89 -7.90 -10.06
CA TYR A 135 -11.27 -8.29 -9.81
C TYR A 135 -11.39 -9.82 -9.73
N PRO A 136 -12.41 -10.36 -9.03
CA PRO A 136 -12.59 -11.81 -8.90
C PRO A 136 -12.75 -12.57 -10.23
N ASP A 137 -13.21 -11.88 -11.29
CA ASP A 137 -13.34 -12.42 -12.65
C ASP A 137 -11.99 -12.55 -13.39
N GLY A 138 -10.87 -12.20 -12.74
CA GLY A 138 -9.53 -12.20 -13.33
C GLY A 138 -9.22 -10.92 -14.12
N GLY A 139 -10.19 -10.02 -14.26
CA GLY A 139 -9.99 -8.71 -14.86
C GLY A 139 -9.06 -7.83 -14.02
N SER A 140 -8.37 -6.91 -14.69
CA SER A 140 -7.64 -5.86 -13.98
C SER A 140 -7.85 -4.51 -14.64
N ARG A 141 -7.85 -3.46 -13.81
CA ARG A 141 -7.97 -2.08 -14.27
C ARG A 141 -6.89 -1.23 -13.63
N VAL A 142 -6.19 -0.47 -14.47
CA VAL A 142 -5.30 0.58 -13.97
C VAL A 142 -6.11 1.79 -13.54
N VAL A 143 -5.81 2.28 -12.34
CA VAL A 143 -6.37 3.49 -11.77
C VAL A 143 -5.29 4.56 -11.73
N ARG A 144 -5.68 5.78 -12.13
CA ARG A 144 -4.86 7.00 -12.08
C ARG A 144 -5.63 8.03 -11.28
N LEU A 145 -5.05 8.52 -10.20
CA LEU A 145 -5.65 9.56 -9.39
C LEU A 145 -4.68 10.74 -9.30
N SER A 146 -5.13 11.91 -9.76
CA SER A 146 -4.43 13.16 -9.50
C SER A 146 -4.42 13.41 -8.00
N VAL A 147 -3.23 13.70 -7.47
CA VAL A 147 -3.03 14.07 -6.07
C VAL A 147 -3.27 15.57 -5.99
N ASN A 148 -4.53 15.96 -5.91
CA ASN A 148 -4.94 17.35 -5.71
C ASN A 148 -5.15 17.65 -4.22
N ASP A 149 -5.54 18.91 -3.93
CA ASP A 149 -5.77 19.43 -2.57
C ASP A 149 -6.75 18.59 -1.71
N PHE A 150 -7.52 17.68 -2.31
CA PHE A 150 -8.38 16.74 -1.62
C PHE A 150 -7.58 15.79 -0.70
N VAL A 151 -6.39 15.36 -1.13
CA VAL A 151 -5.50 14.53 -0.30
C VAL A 151 -4.90 15.36 0.84
N ALA A 152 -4.48 16.60 0.55
CA ALA A 152 -3.94 17.52 1.56
C ALA A 152 -4.99 17.95 2.60
N GLY A 153 -6.26 18.09 2.20
CA GLY A 153 -7.39 18.42 3.07
C GLY A 153 -7.74 17.29 4.05
N HIS A 154 -7.63 16.02 3.64
CA HIS A 154 -7.86 14.88 4.53
C HIS A 154 -6.73 14.66 5.53
N ILE A 155 -5.47 14.91 5.15
CA ILE A 155 -4.31 14.88 6.07
C ILE A 155 -4.48 15.95 7.15
N ARG A 156 -4.89 17.17 6.77
CA ARG A 156 -5.16 18.28 7.72
C ARG A 156 -6.35 18.00 8.64
N ARG A 157 -7.46 17.45 8.12
CA ARG A 157 -8.69 17.20 8.89
C ARG A 157 -8.51 16.21 10.04
N ARG A 158 -7.57 15.27 9.93
CA ARG A 158 -7.30 14.26 10.98
C ARG A 158 -6.38 14.78 12.10
N ALA A 159 -5.49 15.73 11.81
CA ALA A 159 -4.75 16.44 12.85
C ALA A 159 -5.70 17.19 13.81
N THR A 160 -6.86 17.59 13.31
CA THR A 160 -7.89 18.32 14.06
C THR A 160 -9.00 17.45 14.68
N SER A 161 -9.10 16.15 14.35
CA SER A 161 -10.29 15.33 14.68
C SER A 161 -10.05 14.16 15.66
N ARG A 162 -9.12 14.26 16.63
CA ARG A 162 -9.12 13.34 17.78
C ARG A 162 -10.28 13.71 18.72
N GLY A 163 -11.47 13.19 18.42
CA GLY A 163 -12.69 13.22 19.24
C GLY A 163 -13.62 12.06 18.84
N PRO A 164 -14.42 11.48 19.76
CA PRO A 164 -14.93 10.12 19.62
C PRO A 164 -16.31 10.05 18.93
N ALA A 165 -16.51 9.01 18.10
CA ALA A 165 -17.78 8.29 17.88
C ALA A 165 -17.57 7.27 16.74
N GLU A 166 -17.75 5.96 16.94
CA GLU A 166 -19.02 5.20 17.10
C GLU A 166 -19.58 4.71 15.76
N ALA A 167 -20.05 3.46 15.77
CA ALA A 167 -20.14 2.54 14.65
C ALA A 167 -21.37 2.74 13.74
N ALA A 168 -21.22 2.37 12.46
CA ALA A 168 -22.35 1.92 11.65
C ALA A 168 -21.85 0.89 10.62
N ASP A 169 -22.32 -0.33 10.82
CA ASP A 169 -22.16 -1.49 9.96
C ASP A 169 -23.07 -1.35 8.73
N ARG A 170 -22.48 -1.41 7.54
CA ARG A 170 -23.14 -1.69 6.26
C ARG A 170 -22.14 -2.40 5.36
N GLU A 171 -22.47 -3.63 4.98
CA GLU A 171 -21.88 -4.35 3.87
C GLU A 171 -21.92 -3.47 2.62
N LEU A 172 -20.78 -2.88 2.31
CA LEU A 172 -20.48 -2.25 1.04
C LEU A 172 -19.20 -2.90 0.54
N THR A 173 -19.38 -3.94 -0.27
CA THR A 173 -18.36 -4.48 -1.15
C THR A 173 -18.02 -3.41 -2.19
N ALA A 174 -17.19 -2.44 -1.81
CA ALA A 174 -16.69 -1.43 -2.72
C ALA A 174 -15.31 -0.91 -2.30
N ALA A 175 -14.39 -1.05 -3.25
CA ALA A 175 -13.28 -0.16 -3.53
C ALA A 175 -12.04 -0.18 -2.61
N PHE A 176 -10.90 -0.05 -3.30
CA PHE A 176 -9.50 0.14 -2.89
C PHE A 176 -8.66 -1.14 -2.84
#